data_AF-A0A935DN86-F1
#
_entry.id   AF-A0A935DN86-F1
#
_cell.length_a   1.000
_cell.length_b   1.000
_cell.length_c   1.000
_cell.angle_alpha   90.00
_cell.angle_beta   90.00
_cell.angle_gamma   90.00
#
_symmetry.space_group_name_H-M   'P 1'
#
loop_
_entity.id
_entity.type
_entity.pdbx_description
1 polymer ?
#
loop_
_entity_poly.entity_id
_entity_poly.type
_entity_poly.pdbx_seq_one_letter_code
_entity_poly.pdbx_strand_id
1 'polypeptide(L)'
;MPVVERLGRFRRLDSFAAGVGAGVLKALDRSADGRVRARLDQLAAPTGRFGCSEPNLLGVPKADEVRACIVPADGQLFVVADYAAIELRVLAHAPATERLISVFREGGDPAPAYGRDPFVGRRSRT
;
A
#
# COMPACT_ATOMS: atom_id res chain seq x y z
N MET A 1 25.70 -5.23 -1.63
CA MET A 1 26.35 -5.56 -0.33
C MET A 1 25.38 -6.41 0.51
N PRO A 2 25.61 -7.73 0.64
CA PRO A 2 24.63 -8.68 1.21
C PRO A 2 24.18 -8.39 2.65
N VAL A 3 25.03 -7.74 3.45
CA VAL A 3 24.73 -7.41 4.86
C VAL A 3 23.67 -6.31 5.00
N VAL A 4 23.74 -5.29 4.13
CA VAL A 4 22.79 -4.16 4.15
C VAL A 4 21.37 -4.64 3.85
N GLU A 5 21.23 -5.55 2.89
CA GLU A 5 19.95 -6.13 2.52
C GLU A 5 19.34 -6.97 3.65
N ARG A 6 20.15 -7.82 4.31
CA ARG A 6 19.73 -8.64 5.45
C ARG A 6 19.31 -7.78 6.65
N LEU A 7 20.07 -6.72 6.96
CA LEU A 7 19.72 -5.78 8.03
C LEU A 7 18.41 -5.04 7.71
N GLY A 8 18.22 -4.63 6.45
CA GLY A 8 16.98 -4.02 5.98
C GLY A 8 15.77 -4.96 6.13
N ARG A 9 15.91 -6.24 5.78
CA ARG A 9 14.86 -7.25 6.00
C ARG A 9 14.57 -7.44 7.48
N PHE A 10 15.60 -7.60 8.30
CA PHE A 10 15.45 -7.76 9.75
C PHE A 10 14.68 -6.61 10.38
N ARG A 11 15.08 -5.35 10.13
CA ARG A 11 14.41 -4.17 10.71
C ARG A 11 12.94 -4.06 10.32
N ARG A 12 12.58 -4.45 9.09
CA ARG A 12 11.18 -4.47 8.65
C ARG A 12 10.36 -5.52 9.40
N LEU A 13 10.89 -6.72 9.56
CA LEU A 13 10.21 -7.81 10.28
C LEU A 13 10.10 -7.51 11.78
N ASP A 14 11.17 -6.99 12.38
CA ASP A 14 11.20 -6.60 13.79
C ASP A 14 10.19 -5.49 14.10
N SER A 15 10.16 -4.43 13.28
CA SER A 15 9.16 -3.37 13.41
C SER A 15 7.72 -3.87 13.22
N PHE A 16 7.49 -4.83 12.32
CA PHE A 16 6.19 -5.47 12.16
C PHE A 16 5.82 -6.28 13.40
N ALA A 17 6.70 -7.15 13.86
CA ALA A 17 6.47 -8.02 15.01
C ALA A 17 6.16 -7.22 16.27
N ALA A 18 6.97 -6.21 16.57
CA ALA A 18 6.79 -5.35 17.75
C ALA A 18 5.54 -4.45 17.65
N GLY A 19 5.13 -4.07 16.44
CA GLY A 19 3.98 -3.20 16.19
C GLY A 19 2.71 -3.97 15.85
N VAL A 20 2.40 -4.01 14.55
CA VAL A 20 1.14 -4.55 14.02
C VAL A 20 0.97 -6.04 14.38
N GLY A 21 2.04 -6.83 14.30
CA GLY A 21 2.04 -8.26 14.59
C GLY A 21 1.58 -8.55 16.03
N ALA A 22 2.18 -7.90 17.02
CA ALA A 22 1.74 -8.02 18.42
C ALA A 22 0.27 -7.61 18.62
N GLY A 23 -0.18 -6.55 17.96
CA GLY A 23 -1.58 -6.12 17.99
C GLY A 23 -2.54 -7.17 17.43
N VAL A 24 -2.17 -7.80 16.32
CA VAL A 24 -2.94 -8.87 15.67
C VAL A 24 -3.03 -10.11 16.56
N LEU A 25 -1.90 -10.56 17.13
CA LEU A 25 -1.89 -11.72 18.04
C LEU A 25 -2.75 -11.48 19.26
N LYS A 26 -2.61 -10.30 19.90
CA LYS A 26 -3.45 -9.94 21.05
C LYS A 26 -4.94 -9.90 20.70
N ALA A 27 -5.29 -9.53 19.46
CA ALA A 27 -6.68 -9.54 19.00
C ALA A 27 -7.20 -10.96 18.76
N LEU A 28 -6.36 -11.86 18.25
CA LEU A 28 -6.66 -13.29 18.12
C LEU A 28 -6.85 -13.96 19.47
N ASP A 29 -6.02 -13.67 20.47
CA ASP A 29 -6.15 -14.23 21.82
C ASP A 29 -7.50 -13.92 22.48
N ARG A 30 -8.11 -12.79 22.13
CA ARG A 30 -9.44 -12.37 22.61
C ARG A 30 -10.59 -12.92 21.76
N SER A 31 -10.29 -13.60 20.67
CA SER A 31 -11.27 -14.03 19.68
C SER A 31 -11.74 -15.45 19.95
N ALA A 32 -13.04 -15.63 20.14
CA ALA A 32 -13.63 -16.96 20.35
C ALA A 32 -13.70 -17.80 19.05
N ASP A 33 -13.69 -17.15 17.89
CA ASP A 33 -13.85 -17.78 16.57
C ASP A 33 -12.59 -17.68 15.70
N GLY A 34 -11.45 -17.28 16.29
CA GLY A 34 -10.18 -17.15 15.59
C GLY A 34 -10.12 -16.00 14.57
N ARG A 35 -11.08 -15.05 14.60
CA ARG A 35 -11.10 -13.90 13.68
C ARG A 35 -10.60 -12.62 14.32
N VAL A 36 -9.80 -11.87 13.58
CA VAL A 36 -9.39 -10.50 13.95
C VAL A 36 -10.47 -9.51 13.53
N ARG A 37 -10.92 -8.68 14.48
CA ARG A 37 -11.90 -7.62 14.24
C ARG A 37 -11.26 -6.28 14.55
N ALA A 38 -10.89 -5.55 13.51
CA ALA A 38 -10.35 -4.20 13.64
C ALA A 38 -11.47 -3.16 13.66
N ARG A 39 -11.19 -2.01 14.28
CA ARG A 39 -12.03 -0.82 14.24
C ARG A 39 -11.61 0.07 13.07
N LEU A 40 -12.59 0.56 12.31
CA LEU A 40 -12.39 1.53 11.24
C LEU A 40 -12.93 2.89 11.67
N ASP A 41 -12.04 3.88 11.73
CA ASP A 41 -12.37 5.24 12.12
C ASP A 41 -12.51 6.09 10.86
N GLN A 42 -13.76 6.37 10.45
CA GLN A 42 -14.07 6.95 9.13
C GLN A 42 -13.44 8.33 8.89
N LEU A 43 -13.29 9.14 9.94
CA LEU A 43 -12.79 10.51 9.86
C LEU A 43 -11.47 10.67 10.62
N ALA A 44 -10.58 9.69 10.51
CA ALA A 44 -9.32 9.69 11.25
C ALA A 44 -8.33 10.76 10.75
N ALA A 45 -8.23 10.95 9.43
CA ALA A 45 -7.32 11.94 8.84
C ALA A 45 -8.05 13.22 8.42
N PRO A 46 -7.42 14.40 8.51
CA PRO A 46 -7.98 15.66 8.00
C PRO A 46 -8.31 15.63 6.50
N THR A 47 -7.65 14.76 5.73
CA THR A 47 -7.91 14.56 4.30
C THR A 47 -9.14 13.70 4.02
N GLY A 48 -9.83 13.20 5.05
CA GLY A 48 -10.97 12.29 4.92
C GLY A 48 -10.59 10.82 4.73
N ARG A 49 -9.31 10.44 4.84
CA ARG A 49 -8.90 9.03 4.86
C ARG A 49 -9.35 8.37 6.16
N PHE A 50 -9.87 7.15 6.05
CA PHE A 50 -10.21 6.34 7.22
C PHE A 50 -8.94 5.85 7.92
N GLY A 51 -9.04 5.64 9.23
CA GLY A 51 -8.03 5.02 10.08
C GLY A 51 -8.41 3.60 10.46
N CYS A 52 -7.45 2.85 11.00
CA CYS A 52 -7.68 1.49 11.49
C CYS A 52 -6.97 1.30 12.83
N SER A 53 -7.70 0.78 13.81
CA SER A 53 -7.24 0.59 15.18
C SER A 53 -7.71 -0.75 15.74
N GLU A 54 -7.04 -1.23 16.80
CA GLU A 54 -7.46 -2.40 17.60
C GLU A 54 -7.71 -3.73 16.83
N PRO A 55 -6.82 -4.20 15.93
CA PRO A 55 -5.48 -3.70 15.61
C PRO A 55 -5.43 -2.92 14.29
N ASN A 56 -4.33 -2.18 14.06
CA ASN A 56 -4.13 -1.42 12.82
C ASN A 56 -3.76 -2.35 11.64
N LEU A 57 -4.77 -2.80 10.89
CA LEU A 57 -4.59 -3.67 9.72
C LEU A 57 -4.06 -2.92 8.47
N LEU A 58 -4.13 -1.59 8.43
CA LEU A 58 -3.57 -0.79 7.34
C LEU A 58 -2.03 -0.84 7.32
N GLY A 59 -1.43 -1.07 8.48
CA GLY A 59 0.02 -1.19 8.65
C GLY A 59 0.59 -2.57 8.31
N VAL A 60 -0.23 -3.55 7.91
CA VAL A 60 0.27 -4.88 7.55
C VAL A 60 1.20 -4.78 6.34
N PRO A 61 2.46 -5.24 6.44
CA PRO A 61 3.42 -5.20 5.35
C PRO A 61 2.86 -5.84 4.08
N LYS A 62 3.26 -5.31 2.92
CA LYS A 62 2.93 -5.91 1.62
C LYS A 62 3.74 -7.18 1.31
N ALA A 63 4.64 -7.61 2.21
CA ALA A 63 5.44 -8.80 2.02
C ALA A 63 4.55 -10.06 1.96
N ASP A 64 4.79 -10.90 0.96
CA ASP A 64 3.98 -12.09 0.66
C ASP A 64 3.87 -13.03 1.86
N GLU A 65 4.97 -13.20 2.61
CA GLU A 65 5.04 -14.06 3.80
C GLU A 65 4.01 -13.67 4.88
N VAL A 66 3.78 -12.36 5.09
CA VAL A 66 2.86 -11.87 6.13
C VAL A 66 1.42 -11.86 5.62
N ARG A 67 1.20 -11.44 4.38
CA ARG A 67 -0.15 -11.42 3.79
C ARG A 67 -0.71 -12.82 3.59
N ALA A 68 0.14 -13.82 3.35
CA ALA A 68 -0.27 -15.22 3.25
C ALA A 68 -0.92 -15.78 4.53
N CYS A 69 -0.66 -15.16 5.70
CA CYS A 69 -1.29 -15.54 6.97
C CYS A 69 -2.74 -15.04 7.10
N ILE A 70 -3.19 -14.14 6.22
CA ILE A 70 -4.56 -13.61 6.22
C ILE A 70 -5.35 -14.44 5.20
N VAL A 71 -6.16 -15.36 5.70
CA VAL A 71 -6.92 -16.33 4.89
C VAL A 71 -8.43 -16.12 5.00
N PRO A 72 -9.20 -16.42 3.94
CA PRO A 72 -10.65 -16.36 4.00
C PRO A 72 -11.20 -17.50 4.89
N ALA A 73 -12.50 -17.43 5.19
CA ALA A 73 -13.19 -18.55 5.81
C ALA A 73 -13.21 -19.79 4.90
N ASP A 74 -13.39 -20.97 5.46
CA ASP A 74 -13.55 -22.21 4.68
C ASP A 74 -14.68 -22.06 3.65
N GLY A 75 -14.40 -22.50 2.42
CA GLY A 75 -15.33 -22.37 1.30
C GLY A 75 -15.50 -20.95 0.75
N GLN A 76 -14.72 -19.97 1.23
CA GLN A 76 -14.76 -18.59 0.74
C GLN A 76 -13.44 -18.15 0.09
N LEU A 77 -13.51 -17.05 -0.66
CA LEU A 77 -12.38 -16.42 -1.33
C LEU A 77 -12.35 -14.92 -0.99
N PHE A 78 -11.15 -14.35 -0.92
CA PHE A 78 -11.00 -12.90 -0.91
C PHE A 78 -11.07 -12.33 -2.32
N VAL A 79 -11.80 -11.21 -2.44
CA VAL A 79 -11.77 -10.36 -3.62
C VAL A 79 -11.07 -9.07 -3.22
N VAL A 80 -9.99 -8.73 -3.92
CA VAL A 80 -9.21 -7.52 -3.65
C VAL A 80 -9.32 -6.61 -4.87
N ALA A 81 -9.63 -5.34 -4.62
CA ALA A 81 -9.64 -4.30 -5.64
C ALA A 81 -8.81 -3.11 -5.14
N ASP A 82 -7.98 -2.57 -6.03
CA ASP A 82 -7.19 -1.36 -5.78
C ASP A 82 -7.37 -0.43 -6.99
N TYR A 83 -7.51 0.87 -6.73
CA TYR A 83 -7.67 1.84 -7.80
C TYR A 83 -6.32 2.13 -8.45
N ALA A 84 -6.22 1.89 -9.75
CA ALA A 84 -5.00 2.19 -10.51
C ALA A 84 -4.74 3.72 -10.54
N ALA A 85 -3.67 4.16 -9.87
CA ALA A 85 -3.19 5.54 -9.85
C ALA A 85 -4.28 6.57 -9.51
N ILE A 86 -5.08 6.29 -8.47
CA ILE A 86 -6.26 7.11 -8.13
C ILE A 86 -5.92 8.59 -7.88
N GLU A 87 -4.82 8.89 -7.20
CA GLU A 87 -4.45 10.29 -6.93
C GLU A 87 -4.20 11.07 -8.23
N LEU A 88 -3.55 10.44 -9.22
CA LEU A 88 -3.29 11.07 -10.51
C LEU A 88 -4.56 11.19 -11.35
N ARG A 89 -5.50 10.24 -11.22
CA ARG A 89 -6.80 10.33 -11.89
C ARG A 89 -7.66 11.45 -11.31
N VAL A 90 -7.61 11.66 -10.00
CA VAL A 90 -8.24 12.81 -9.35
C VAL A 90 -7.57 14.10 -9.80
N LEU A 91 -6.24 14.15 -9.86
CA LEU A 91 -5.50 15.32 -10.35
C LEU A 91 -5.84 15.65 -11.81
N ALA A 92 -6.06 14.66 -12.67
CA ALA A 92 -6.45 14.87 -14.07
C ALA A 92 -7.82 15.56 -14.25
N HIS A 93 -8.59 15.76 -13.17
CA HIS A 93 -9.81 16.57 -13.19
C HIS A 93 -9.55 18.05 -12.85
N ALA A 94 -8.33 18.42 -12.44
CA ALA A 94 -7.97 19.81 -12.21
C ALA A 94 -7.72 20.56 -13.54
N PRO A 95 -7.89 21.89 -13.57
CA PRO A 95 -7.57 22.70 -14.75
C PRO A 95 -6.13 22.50 -15.23
N ALA A 96 -5.89 22.64 -16.54
CA ALA A 96 -4.57 22.55 -17.18
C ALA A 96 -3.86 21.18 -17.04
N THR A 97 -4.62 20.08 -17.05
CA THR A 97 -4.11 18.70 -16.94
C THR A 97 -4.44 17.83 -18.16
N GLU A 98 -4.62 18.44 -19.33
CA GLU A 98 -5.07 17.77 -20.57
C GLU A 98 -4.15 16.62 -20.99
N ARG A 99 -2.84 16.75 -20.71
CA ARG A 99 -1.85 15.71 -20.97
C ARG A 99 -2.00 14.49 -20.06
N LEU A 100 -2.42 14.67 -18.81
CA LEU A 100 -2.72 13.55 -17.91
C LEU A 100 -3.99 12.82 -18.36
N ILE A 101 -5.00 13.58 -18.79
CA ILE A 101 -6.24 13.02 -19.33
C ILE A 101 -5.96 12.15 -20.56
N SER A 102 -5.14 12.63 -21.51
CA SER A 102 -4.82 11.88 -22.73
C SER A 102 -4.12 10.55 -22.41
N VAL A 103 -3.12 10.56 -21.52
CA VAL A 103 -2.39 9.36 -21.08
C VAL A 103 -3.36 8.30 -20.54
N PHE A 104 -4.31 8.68 -19.69
CA PHE A 104 -5.27 7.72 -19.15
C PHE A 104 -6.26 7.20 -20.20
N ARG A 105 -6.70 8.04 -21.16
CA ARG A 105 -7.63 7.64 -22.23
C ARG A 105 -7.00 6.66 -23.21
N GLU A 106 -5.71 6.76 -23.43
CA GLU A 106 -4.93 5.87 -24.30
C GLU A 106 -4.54 4.56 -23.60
N GLY A 107 -4.98 4.34 -22.36
CA GLY A 107 -4.62 3.16 -21.56
C GLY A 107 -3.17 3.20 -21.05
N GLY A 108 -2.50 4.35 -21.12
CA GLY A 108 -1.14 4.54 -20.66
C GLY A 108 -1.03 4.57 -19.14
N ASP A 109 0.13 4.13 -18.64
CA ASP A 109 0.53 4.31 -17.25
C ASP A 109 1.28 5.65 -17.11
N PRO A 110 0.81 6.58 -16.26
CA PRO A 110 1.53 7.84 -16.01
C PRO A 110 2.82 7.65 -15.20
N ALA A 111 3.04 6.52 -14.52
CA ALA A 111 4.25 6.27 -13.72
C ALA A 111 5.56 6.40 -14.54
N PRO A 112 5.71 5.81 -15.74
CA PRO A 112 6.88 6.05 -16.59
C PRO A 112 6.99 7.49 -17.14
N ALA A 113 5.93 8.29 -17.12
CA ALA A 113 5.96 9.68 -17.62
C ALA A 113 6.60 10.67 -16.62
N TYR A 114 6.58 10.36 -15.32
CA TYR A 114 7.19 11.18 -14.26
C TYR A 114 8.57 10.68 -13.78
N GLY A 115 8.97 9.45 -14.14
CA GLY A 115 10.22 8.82 -13.69
C GLY A 115 11.43 8.99 -14.61
N ARG A 116 11.28 9.58 -15.80
CA ARG A 116 12.43 9.99 -16.63
C ARG A 116 12.85 11.39 -16.25
N ASP A 117 14.02 11.49 -15.61
CA ASP A 117 14.71 12.76 -15.41
C ASP A 117 14.84 13.49 -16.78
N PRO A 118 14.24 14.69 -16.95
CA PRO A 118 14.38 15.45 -18.18
C PRO A 118 15.82 15.90 -18.47
N PHE A 119 16.75 15.75 -17.52
CA PHE A 119 18.16 16.14 -17.67
C PHE A 119 19.11 15.01 -18.08
N VAL A 120 18.68 13.75 -18.14
CA VAL A 120 19.54 12.64 -18.61
C VAL A 120 19.28 12.38 -20.09
N GLY A 121 19.78 13.29 -20.94
CA GLY A 121 19.53 13.16 -22.38
C GLY A 121 20.20 14.15 -23.33
N ARG A 122 21.26 14.86 -22.94
CA ARG A 122 22.15 15.55 -23.89
C ARG A 122 23.61 15.46 -23.45
N ARG A 123 24.26 14.33 -23.72
CA ARG A 123 25.70 14.34 -23.96
C ARG A 123 25.89 14.48 -25.47
N SER A 124 26.25 15.68 -25.88
CA SER A 124 26.71 15.99 -27.24
C SER A 124 27.86 15.05 -27.59
N ARG A 125 27.75 14.38 -28.74
CA ARG A 125 28.90 13.85 -29.44
C ARG A 125 29.63 15.04 -30.06
N THR A 126 30.77 15.38 -29.50
CA THR A 126 31.90 15.98 -30.22
C THR A 126 33.19 15.54 -29.55
#